data_AF-A0A7V2YZ45-F1
#
_entry.id   AF-A0A7V2YZ45-F1
#
_cell.length_a   1.000
_cell.length_b   1.000
_cell.length_c   1.000
_cell.angle_alpha   90.00
_cell.angle_beta   90.00
_cell.angle_gamma   90.00
#
_symmetry.space_group_name_H-M   'P 1'
#
loop_
_entity.id
_entity.type
_entity.pdbx_description
1 polymer ?
#
loop_
_entity_poly.entity_id
_entity_poly.type
_entity_poly.pdbx_seq_one_letter_code
_entity_poly.pdbx_strand_id
1 'polypeptide(L)'
;MTTTTVWPAPPSSWPSGPTAIGWTRAASAKPSSRSLDPVTARDPGTGIPCRPVVRGLEGDWGACRVERVARQQNPSKVCRDAAQRALEMTAPWVHHGHRNAHMSHGAATMRTHALPNTGLTPSVICLGGGDWGTKISPDEAFRIMDHFVEHGGNFFDTAHIYAAWIEGGWGVSERTLGQWVRRAGGRERLLIATKGGHPHLHSMDSPRLKPDLVKHDLHESLDRLGMDHVDIYYVHRDDRAMPVGEILGFLNEFIAAGWVRAIGCSNWTIERVAEARAYAAAHGLAGFCVNQIRWNLAKAKGWFSEKMKTVAMDDRQLAWYRESGFPVAGYAAQARGFFS
;
A
#
# COMPACT_ATOMS: atom_id res chain seq x y z
N MET A 1 1.51 10.90 4.59
CA MET A 1 2.26 9.80 3.94
C MET A 1 2.79 8.83 4.99
N THR A 2 2.35 7.57 4.97
CA THR A 2 2.98 6.49 5.75
C THR A 2 4.13 5.92 4.91
N THR A 3 5.31 6.47 5.11
CA THR A 3 6.55 5.86 4.63
C THR A 3 6.98 4.77 5.62
N THR A 4 7.38 3.63 5.08
CA THR A 4 7.98 2.53 5.84
C THR A 4 9.45 2.44 5.41
N THR A 5 10.38 2.52 6.37
CA THR A 5 11.82 2.60 6.08
C THR A 5 12.56 1.44 6.74
N VAL A 6 13.46 0.80 5.98
CA VAL A 6 14.42 -0.20 6.46
C VAL A 6 15.76 0.51 6.71
N TRP A 7 16.25 0.50 7.95
CA TRP A 7 17.43 1.27 8.37
C TRP A 7 18.61 0.37 8.80
N PRO A 8 19.86 0.68 8.43
CA PRO A 8 21.07 0.22 9.14
C PRO A 8 21.37 1.07 10.40
N ALA A 9 22.22 0.57 11.31
CA ALA A 9 22.51 1.21 12.61
C ALA A 9 23.31 2.54 12.51
N PRO A 10 22.98 3.58 13.32
CA PRO A 10 23.74 4.83 13.39
C PRO A 10 24.85 4.85 14.48
N PRO A 11 25.85 5.76 14.39
CA PRO A 11 26.97 5.88 15.33
C PRO A 11 26.61 6.51 16.69
N SER A 12 27.52 6.34 17.66
CA SER A 12 27.29 6.24 19.11
C SER A 12 27.14 7.52 19.94
N SER A 13 26.86 8.71 19.38
CA SER A 13 26.66 9.89 20.25
C SER A 13 25.97 11.07 19.59
N TRP A 14 24.89 11.56 20.21
CA TRP A 14 24.34 12.91 20.02
C TRP A 14 24.08 13.56 21.40
N PRO A 15 24.38 14.86 21.59
CA PRO A 15 24.17 15.55 22.87
C PRO A 15 22.73 16.04 23.06
N SER A 16 22.34 16.15 24.33
CA SER A 16 21.03 16.49 24.89
C SER A 16 20.52 17.91 24.55
N GLY A 17 19.23 18.04 24.21
CA GLY A 17 18.53 19.32 24.02
C GLY A 17 17.66 19.73 25.23
N PRO A 18 17.23 21.00 25.34
CA PRO A 18 16.33 21.45 26.40
C PRO A 18 14.86 21.59 25.99
N THR A 19 14.01 21.13 26.91
CA THR A 19 12.67 21.53 27.40
C THR A 19 11.61 22.21 26.51
N ALA A 20 10.38 21.71 26.72
CA ALA A 20 9.11 22.03 26.08
C ALA A 20 8.47 23.38 26.47
N ILE A 21 7.65 23.92 25.57
CA ILE A 21 6.67 25.00 25.82
C ILE A 21 5.31 24.52 25.33
N GLY A 22 4.30 24.55 26.21
CA GLY A 22 2.92 24.14 25.92
C GLY A 22 2.03 25.32 25.51
N TRP A 23 0.92 25.02 24.81
CA TRP A 23 -0.16 25.98 24.53
C TRP A 23 -1.56 25.35 24.59
N THR A 24 -2.49 26.18 25.06
CA THR A 24 -3.89 25.93 25.42
C THR A 24 -4.86 25.92 24.23
N ARG A 25 -5.99 25.20 24.40
CA ARG A 25 -7.10 25.04 23.44
C ARG A 25 -7.87 26.34 23.17
N ALA A 26 -8.29 26.53 21.92
CA ALA A 26 -9.39 27.42 21.53
C ALA A 26 -10.56 26.60 20.94
N ALA A 27 -11.77 27.05 21.25
CA ALA A 27 -13.05 26.37 21.05
C ALA A 27 -13.56 26.41 19.60
N SER A 28 -14.27 25.35 19.22
CA SER A 28 -14.92 25.14 17.92
C SER A 28 -16.28 25.84 17.82
N ALA A 29 -16.45 26.71 16.81
CA ALA A 29 -17.75 27.20 16.36
C ALA A 29 -18.31 26.31 15.24
N LYS A 30 -19.59 25.91 15.35
CA LYS A 30 -20.33 25.16 14.31
C LYS A 30 -20.84 26.13 13.22
N PRO A 31 -20.82 25.77 11.92
CA PRO A 31 -21.64 26.44 10.92
C PRO A 31 -23.00 25.76 10.75
N SER A 32 -24.03 26.59 10.66
CA SER A 32 -25.43 26.27 10.37
C SER A 32 -25.65 25.81 8.93
N SER A 33 -26.62 24.91 8.75
CA SER A 33 -27.17 24.43 7.49
C SER A 33 -27.80 25.56 6.66
N ARG A 34 -27.32 25.77 5.42
CA ARG A 34 -28.08 26.39 4.34
C ARG A 34 -28.09 25.45 3.14
N SER A 35 -29.29 25.12 2.68
CA SER A 35 -29.56 24.42 1.43
C SER A 35 -29.12 25.30 0.26
N LEU A 36 -28.34 24.74 -0.66
CA LEU A 36 -28.03 25.35 -1.96
C LEU A 36 -28.79 24.57 -3.04
N ASP A 37 -29.72 25.25 -3.70
CA ASP A 37 -30.36 24.76 -4.91
C ASP A 37 -29.34 24.60 -6.05
N PRO A 38 -29.48 23.61 -6.95
CA PRO A 38 -28.51 23.36 -8.00
C PRO A 38 -28.55 24.45 -9.08
N VAL A 39 -27.45 25.20 -9.20
CA VAL A 39 -27.18 26.12 -10.32
C VAL A 39 -27.04 25.28 -11.60
N THR A 40 -27.95 25.49 -12.56
CA THR A 40 -27.86 24.89 -13.89
C THR A 40 -27.02 25.79 -14.80
N ALA A 41 -25.85 25.31 -15.24
CA ALA A 41 -25.06 25.98 -16.26
C ALA A 41 -25.69 25.77 -17.65
N ARG A 42 -25.81 26.84 -18.45
CA ARG A 42 -26.32 26.82 -19.83
C ARG A 42 -25.17 27.11 -20.81
N ASP A 43 -25.23 26.52 -22.00
CA ASP A 43 -24.33 26.83 -23.11
C ASP A 43 -24.59 28.27 -23.61
N PRO A 44 -23.57 29.16 -23.66
CA PRO A 44 -23.74 30.56 -24.04
C PRO A 44 -24.03 30.80 -25.53
N GLY A 45 -23.99 29.78 -26.39
CA GLY A 45 -24.30 29.90 -27.82
C GLY A 45 -25.69 29.44 -28.23
N THR A 46 -26.35 28.54 -27.48
CA THR A 46 -27.62 27.91 -27.91
C THR A 46 -28.72 27.86 -26.86
N GLY A 47 -28.43 28.11 -25.57
CA GLY A 47 -29.46 28.31 -24.54
C GLY A 47 -30.22 27.05 -24.07
N ILE A 48 -29.87 25.85 -24.54
CA ILE A 48 -30.53 24.58 -24.18
C ILE A 48 -29.92 24.01 -22.88
N PRO A 49 -30.72 23.55 -21.90
CA PRO A 49 -30.21 22.93 -20.67
C PRO A 49 -29.64 21.52 -20.93
N CYS A 50 -28.39 21.29 -20.51
CA CYS A 50 -27.76 19.96 -20.55
C CYS A 50 -28.21 19.12 -19.34
N ARG A 51 -28.90 17.99 -19.59
CA ARG A 51 -29.08 16.91 -18.60
C ARG A 51 -28.37 15.66 -19.12
N PRO A 52 -27.58 14.94 -18.30
CA PRO A 52 -27.11 13.62 -18.69
C PRO A 52 -28.25 12.61 -18.55
N VAL A 53 -28.60 11.94 -19.65
CA VAL A 53 -29.42 10.73 -19.64
C VAL A 53 -28.47 9.55 -19.46
N VAL A 54 -28.57 8.87 -18.32
CA VAL A 54 -27.93 7.57 -18.11
C VAL A 54 -28.87 6.51 -18.69
N ARG A 55 -28.46 5.84 -19.77
CA ARG A 55 -29.05 4.56 -20.19
C ARG A 55 -28.04 3.46 -19.88
N GLY A 56 -28.49 2.49 -19.08
CA GLY A 56 -27.75 1.26 -18.80
C GLY A 56 -27.67 0.37 -20.03
N LEU A 57 -26.59 -0.41 -20.10
CA LEU A 57 -26.45 -1.53 -21.02
C LEU A 57 -25.82 -2.69 -20.26
N GLU A 58 -26.66 -3.69 -19.98
CA GLU A 58 -26.27 -5.11 -19.92
C GLU A 58 -25.88 -5.57 -21.33
N GLY A 59 -24.96 -6.53 -21.44
CA GLY A 59 -24.90 -7.44 -22.59
C GLY A 59 -23.76 -7.25 -23.60
N ASP A 60 -22.87 -8.23 -23.57
CA ASP A 60 -22.23 -8.93 -24.68
C ASP A 60 -21.04 -8.33 -25.45
N TRP A 61 -19.94 -9.08 -25.38
CA TRP A 61 -18.69 -8.86 -26.10
C TRP A 61 -18.80 -9.49 -27.50
N GLY A 62 -18.95 -8.66 -28.53
CA GLY A 62 -19.00 -9.13 -29.91
C GLY A 62 -18.56 -8.09 -30.92
N ALA A 63 -17.29 -8.16 -31.33
CA ALA A 63 -16.75 -7.70 -32.61
C ALA A 63 -17.28 -6.37 -33.21
N CYS A 64 -16.64 -5.24 -32.88
CA CYS A 64 -16.73 -4.04 -33.73
C CYS A 64 -15.57 -4.02 -34.73
N ARG A 65 -15.89 -4.47 -35.94
CA ARG A 65 -15.09 -4.35 -37.16
C ARG A 65 -14.90 -2.86 -37.49
N VAL A 66 -13.66 -2.43 -37.76
CA VAL A 66 -13.34 -1.06 -38.18
C VAL A 66 -13.84 -0.86 -39.62
N GLU A 67 -15.01 -0.26 -39.78
CA GLU A 67 -15.43 0.28 -41.07
C GLU A 67 -14.88 1.69 -41.27
N ARG A 68 -14.09 1.81 -42.33
CA ARG A 68 -13.46 3.04 -42.82
C ARG A 68 -14.53 3.94 -43.44
N VAL A 69 -15.06 4.90 -42.67
CA VAL A 69 -15.77 6.05 -43.24
C VAL A 69 -14.80 7.23 -43.30
N ALA A 70 -14.13 7.37 -44.43
CA ALA A 70 -13.43 8.59 -44.79
C ALA A 70 -14.47 9.62 -45.28
N ARG A 71 -14.79 10.61 -44.44
CA ARG A 71 -15.28 11.92 -44.90
C ARG A 71 -14.53 13.02 -44.15
N GLN A 72 -14.00 13.94 -44.95
CA GLN A 72 -13.15 15.07 -44.58
C GLN A 72 -13.78 15.94 -43.49
N GLN A 73 -13.28 15.85 -42.26
CA GLN A 73 -13.28 16.96 -41.31
C GLN A 73 -11.95 16.92 -40.57
N ASN A 74 -11.21 18.03 -40.62
CA ASN A 74 -9.98 18.18 -39.87
C ASN A 74 -10.37 18.22 -38.38
N PRO A 75 -10.00 17.23 -37.54
CA PRO A 75 -10.45 17.18 -36.16
C PRO A 75 -10.01 18.45 -35.42
N SER A 76 -10.88 18.97 -34.54
CA SER A 76 -10.56 20.16 -33.75
C SER A 76 -9.30 19.91 -32.90
N LYS A 77 -8.59 20.99 -32.55
CA LYS A 77 -7.42 20.91 -31.65
C LYS A 77 -7.74 20.16 -30.37
N VAL A 78 -8.96 20.32 -29.84
CA VAL A 78 -9.45 19.64 -28.63
C VAL A 78 -9.54 18.13 -28.81
N CYS A 79 -10.04 17.64 -29.96
CA CYS A 79 -10.11 16.20 -30.24
C CYS A 79 -8.72 15.58 -30.48
N ARG A 80 -7.79 16.32 -31.11
CA ARG A 80 -6.40 15.88 -31.26
C ARG A 80 -5.68 15.83 -29.92
N ASP A 81 -5.83 16.85 -29.08
CA ASP A 81 -5.21 16.92 -27.76
C ASP A 81 -5.77 15.82 -26.83
N ALA A 82 -7.06 15.49 -26.94
CA ALA A 82 -7.68 14.39 -26.19
C ALA A 82 -7.21 13.00 -26.68
N ALA A 83 -7.10 12.80 -27.99
CA ALA A 83 -6.58 11.56 -28.57
C ALA A 83 -5.08 11.35 -28.28
N GLN A 84 -4.29 12.43 -28.33
CA GLN A 84 -2.87 12.44 -27.96
C GLN A 84 -2.70 12.06 -26.48
N ARG A 85 -3.49 12.64 -25.58
CA ARG A 85 -3.48 12.29 -24.14
C ARG A 85 -3.89 10.83 -23.91
N ALA A 86 -4.87 10.31 -24.64
CA ALA A 86 -5.26 8.90 -24.56
C ALA A 86 -4.15 7.95 -25.05
N LEU A 87 -3.38 8.35 -26.06
CA LEU A 87 -2.21 7.60 -26.56
C LEU A 87 -1.00 7.69 -25.59
N GLU A 88 -0.74 8.84 -24.99
CA GLU A 88 0.29 9.03 -23.96
C GLU A 88 -0.04 8.27 -22.66
N MET A 89 -1.33 8.10 -22.33
CA MET A 89 -1.80 7.33 -21.18
C MET A 89 -1.77 5.81 -21.39
N THR A 90 -1.61 5.34 -22.63
CA THR A 90 -1.62 3.90 -23.01
C THR A 90 -0.29 3.42 -23.58
N ALA A 91 0.72 4.29 -23.68
CA ALA A 91 2.04 3.91 -24.12
C ALA A 91 2.68 2.98 -23.06
N PRO A 92 3.17 1.78 -23.46
CA PRO A 92 4.04 0.97 -22.60
C PRO A 92 5.26 1.79 -22.16
N TRP A 93 5.85 1.45 -21.01
CA TRP A 93 7.10 2.04 -20.51
C TRP A 93 8.18 2.09 -21.59
N VAL A 94 8.24 3.19 -22.33
CA VAL A 94 9.35 3.57 -23.19
C VAL A 94 10.02 4.73 -22.49
N HIS A 95 11.21 4.48 -21.95
CA HIS A 95 12.08 5.51 -21.39
C HIS A 95 12.21 6.69 -22.38
N HIS A 96 11.39 7.71 -22.20
CA HIS A 96 11.67 9.02 -22.76
C HIS A 96 12.70 9.63 -21.81
N GLY A 97 13.97 9.41 -22.14
CA GLY A 97 15.10 10.05 -21.48
C GLY A 97 14.97 11.56 -21.63
N HIS A 98 14.30 12.20 -20.68
CA HIS A 98 14.39 13.63 -20.48
C HIS A 98 15.82 13.94 -20.01
N ARG A 99 16.66 14.35 -20.96
CA ARG A 99 17.94 14.98 -20.71
C ARG A 99 17.69 16.33 -20.03
N ASN A 100 17.55 16.31 -18.70
CA ASN A 100 17.71 17.51 -17.89
C ASN A 100 19.19 17.68 -17.57
N ALA A 101 19.75 18.79 -18.05
CA ALA A 101 21.12 19.19 -17.82
C ALA A 101 21.35 19.49 -16.33
N HIS A 102 22.31 18.76 -15.75
CA HIS A 102 23.19 19.08 -14.63
C HIS A 102 22.70 19.98 -13.49
N MET A 103 22.34 19.32 -12.38
CA MET A 103 22.91 19.60 -11.05
C MET A 103 23.43 18.27 -10.50
N SER A 104 24.72 18.00 -10.68
CA SER A 104 25.41 16.81 -10.18
C SER A 104 25.64 16.88 -8.67
N HIS A 105 24.56 16.76 -7.90
CA HIS A 105 24.65 16.04 -6.63
C HIS A 105 24.41 14.59 -7.04
N GLY A 106 25.38 13.69 -6.84
CA GLY A 106 25.22 12.28 -7.21
C GLY A 106 23.91 11.76 -6.64
N ALA A 107 22.87 11.63 -7.48
CA ALA A 107 21.55 11.26 -7.04
C ALA A 107 21.69 9.87 -6.43
N ALA A 108 21.54 9.79 -5.10
CA ALA A 108 21.64 8.52 -4.41
C ALA A 108 20.56 7.61 -5.00
N THR A 109 20.99 6.61 -5.78
CA THR A 109 20.12 5.58 -6.32
C THR A 109 19.40 4.89 -5.17
N MET A 110 18.10 4.63 -5.29
CA MET A 110 17.33 3.89 -4.28
C MET A 110 18.08 2.62 -3.89
N ARG A 111 18.44 2.50 -2.61
CA ARG A 111 19.05 1.27 -2.09
C ARG A 111 18.00 0.17 -2.06
N THR A 112 18.46 -1.06 -2.22
CA THR A 112 17.64 -2.25 -2.06
C THR A 112 18.19 -3.14 -0.95
N HIS A 113 17.36 -4.04 -0.44
CA HIS A 113 17.72 -4.99 0.59
C HIS A 113 17.16 -6.37 0.24
N ALA A 114 18.03 -7.33 -0.01
CA ALA A 114 17.60 -8.70 -0.32
C ALA A 114 16.99 -9.35 0.93
N LEU A 115 15.78 -9.90 0.78
CA LEU A 115 15.12 -10.66 1.84
C LEU A 115 15.64 -12.12 1.80
N PRO A 116 16.30 -12.60 2.88
CA PRO A 116 16.92 -13.92 2.88
C PRO A 116 15.94 -15.04 2.50
N ASN A 117 16.40 -16.01 1.71
CA ASN A 117 15.65 -17.20 1.31
C ASN A 117 14.37 -16.96 0.50
N THR A 118 14.20 -15.78 -0.12
CA THR A 118 13.01 -15.46 -0.94
C THR A 118 13.32 -15.09 -2.39
N GLY A 119 14.56 -14.70 -2.69
CA GLY A 119 14.93 -14.10 -3.97
C GLY A 119 14.33 -12.70 -4.20
N LEU A 120 13.65 -12.11 -3.22
CA LEU A 120 13.06 -10.78 -3.30
C LEU A 120 14.07 -9.71 -2.88
N THR A 121 14.12 -8.60 -3.62
CA THR A 121 15.04 -7.47 -3.36
C THR A 121 14.28 -6.15 -3.34
N PRO A 122 13.50 -5.86 -2.28
CA PRO A 122 12.77 -4.61 -2.12
C PRO A 122 13.65 -3.39 -1.96
N SER A 123 13.14 -2.25 -2.43
CA SER A 123 13.65 -0.91 -2.09
C SER A 123 13.59 -0.69 -0.58
N VAL A 124 14.59 -0.01 -0.02
CA VAL A 124 14.67 0.26 1.44
C VAL A 124 13.58 1.21 1.93
N ILE A 125 12.90 1.89 1.01
CA ILE A 125 11.65 2.61 1.25
C ILE A 125 10.52 1.80 0.61
N CYS A 126 9.45 1.59 1.38
CA CYS A 126 8.22 1.00 0.92
C CYS A 126 7.11 2.06 0.84
N LEU A 127 6.37 2.08 -0.27
CA LEU A 127 5.24 2.97 -0.47
C LEU A 127 3.96 2.34 0.10
N GLY A 128 3.53 2.85 1.27
CA GLY A 128 2.35 2.35 1.98
C GLY A 128 1.04 2.99 1.54
N GLY A 129 0.02 2.16 1.34
CA GLY A 129 -1.22 2.50 0.67
C GLY A 129 -2.45 2.74 1.52
N GLY A 130 -2.30 3.01 2.82
CA GLY A 130 -3.43 3.12 3.76
C GLY A 130 -4.49 4.15 3.39
N ASP A 131 -4.16 5.19 2.62
CA ASP A 131 -5.06 6.28 2.23
C ASP A 131 -5.38 6.31 0.71
N TRP A 132 -4.90 5.34 -0.09
CA TRP A 132 -5.16 5.30 -1.54
C TRP A 132 -6.64 5.09 -1.86
N GLY A 133 -7.12 5.84 -2.85
CA GLY A 133 -8.51 5.87 -3.30
C GLY A 133 -9.50 6.46 -2.29
N THR A 134 -9.01 7.01 -1.17
CA THR A 134 -9.84 7.66 -0.14
C THR A 134 -9.41 9.10 0.05
N LYS A 135 -8.60 9.40 1.06
CA LYS A 135 -8.06 10.75 1.26
C LYS A 135 -7.13 11.17 0.12
N ILE A 136 -6.45 10.20 -0.48
CA ILE A 136 -5.67 10.39 -1.70
C ILE A 136 -6.51 9.82 -2.84
N SER A 137 -6.96 10.67 -3.78
CA SER A 137 -7.72 10.21 -4.94
C SER A 137 -6.89 9.22 -5.79
N PRO A 138 -7.53 8.37 -6.60
CA PRO A 138 -6.80 7.45 -7.49
C PRO A 138 -5.77 8.18 -8.37
N ASP A 139 -6.13 9.31 -9.00
CA ASP A 139 -5.22 10.05 -9.87
C ASP A 139 -3.99 10.61 -9.13
N GLU A 140 -4.16 11.08 -7.90
CA GLU A 140 -3.04 11.52 -7.06
C GLU A 140 -2.19 10.32 -6.61
N ALA A 141 -2.84 9.22 -6.22
CA ALA A 141 -2.13 7.99 -5.85
C ALA A 141 -1.27 7.48 -7.02
N PHE A 142 -1.79 7.51 -8.25
CA PHE A 142 -1.06 7.09 -9.45
C PHE A 142 0.15 7.99 -9.69
N ARG A 143 0.00 9.31 -9.58
CA ARG A 143 1.15 10.24 -9.70
C ARG A 143 2.22 9.97 -8.65
N ILE A 144 1.83 9.67 -7.41
CA ILE A 144 2.77 9.31 -6.34
C ILE A 144 3.48 7.99 -6.66
N MET A 145 2.76 6.98 -7.15
CA MET A 145 3.32 5.68 -7.51
C MET A 145 4.27 5.79 -8.71
N ASP A 146 3.89 6.52 -9.75
CA ASP A 146 4.73 6.81 -10.92
C ASP A 146 6.04 7.48 -10.46
N HIS A 147 5.96 8.55 -9.66
CA HIS A 147 7.13 9.24 -9.10
C HIS A 147 7.99 8.32 -8.22
N PHE A 148 7.38 7.44 -7.42
CA PHE A 148 8.13 6.49 -6.59
C PHE A 148 8.94 5.50 -7.43
N VAL A 149 8.37 4.97 -8.51
CA VAL A 149 9.06 4.05 -9.44
C VAL A 149 10.14 4.78 -10.24
N GLU A 150 9.89 6.00 -10.70
CA GLU A 150 10.88 6.84 -11.39
C GLU A 150 12.15 7.05 -10.55
N HIS A 151 12.02 7.05 -9.23
CA HIS A 151 13.13 7.19 -8.29
C HIS A 151 13.69 5.85 -7.80
N GLY A 152 13.37 4.74 -8.49
CA GLY A 152 13.90 3.40 -8.21
C GLY A 152 13.18 2.63 -7.11
N GLY A 153 12.05 3.13 -6.61
CA GLY A 153 11.18 2.39 -5.70
C GLY A 153 10.52 1.20 -6.40
N ASN A 154 10.44 0.06 -5.72
CA ASN A 154 9.77 -1.13 -6.24
C ASN A 154 8.83 -1.82 -5.24
N PHE A 155 8.83 -1.40 -3.97
CA PHE A 155 8.11 -2.10 -2.91
C PHE A 155 6.85 -1.34 -2.47
N PHE A 156 5.69 -1.97 -2.64
CA PHE A 156 4.36 -1.42 -2.36
C PHE A 156 3.66 -2.24 -1.29
N ASP A 157 2.97 -1.55 -0.39
CA ASP A 157 2.28 -2.18 0.74
C ASP A 157 0.81 -1.72 0.81
N THR A 158 -0.10 -2.68 0.72
CA THR A 158 -1.54 -2.49 0.95
C THR A 158 -2.04 -3.52 1.98
N ALA A 159 -3.34 -3.60 2.24
CA ALA A 159 -3.93 -4.64 3.07
C ALA A 159 -5.42 -4.82 2.75
N HIS A 160 -5.92 -6.03 2.97
CA HIS A 160 -7.33 -6.39 2.84
C HIS A 160 -8.27 -5.45 3.61
N ILE A 161 -7.85 -5.03 4.82
CA ILE A 161 -8.63 -4.18 5.72
C ILE A 161 -8.47 -2.67 5.43
N TYR A 162 -7.57 -2.25 4.54
CA TYR A 162 -7.34 -0.82 4.34
C TYR A 162 -8.60 -0.10 3.85
N ALA A 163 -8.80 1.09 4.42
CA ALA A 163 -9.98 1.93 4.30
C ALA A 163 -11.32 1.34 4.83
N ALA A 164 -11.31 0.22 5.55
CA ALA A 164 -12.52 -0.32 6.21
C ALA A 164 -13.09 0.56 7.35
N TRP A 165 -12.34 1.59 7.79
CA TRP A 165 -12.81 2.60 8.74
C TRP A 165 -13.59 3.75 8.07
N ILE A 166 -13.77 3.70 6.75
CA ILE A 166 -14.54 4.66 5.95
C ILE A 166 -15.71 3.89 5.35
N GLU A 167 -16.91 4.45 5.42
CA GLU A 167 -18.10 3.88 4.81
C GLU A 167 -17.87 3.67 3.29
N GLY A 168 -18.10 2.45 2.80
CA GLY A 168 -17.81 2.08 1.41
C GLY A 168 -16.32 2.01 1.03
N GLY A 169 -15.41 2.24 1.98
CA GLY A 169 -13.96 2.31 1.74
C GLY A 169 -13.24 0.97 1.72
N TRP A 170 -13.88 -0.11 2.16
CA TRP A 170 -13.22 -1.41 2.30
C TRP A 170 -12.63 -1.93 0.98
N GLY A 171 -11.34 -2.27 0.99
CA GLY A 171 -10.61 -2.79 -0.17
C GLY A 171 -10.29 -1.75 -1.24
N VAL A 172 -10.60 -0.46 -1.02
CA VAL A 172 -10.33 0.60 -2.01
C VAL A 172 -8.84 0.73 -2.29
N SER A 173 -7.99 0.59 -1.28
CA SER A 173 -6.53 0.65 -1.44
C SER A 173 -6.00 -0.40 -2.43
N GLU A 174 -6.47 -1.64 -2.31
CA GLU A 174 -6.10 -2.75 -3.20
C GLU A 174 -6.60 -2.52 -4.62
N ARG A 175 -7.85 -2.06 -4.77
CA ARG A 175 -8.42 -1.72 -6.08
C ARG A 175 -7.63 -0.60 -6.76
N THR A 176 -7.27 0.46 -6.02
CA THR A 176 -6.47 1.56 -6.55
C THR A 176 -5.08 1.08 -6.97
N LEU A 177 -4.39 0.28 -6.15
CA LEU A 177 -3.10 -0.29 -6.54
C LEU A 177 -3.21 -1.17 -7.78
N GLY A 178 -4.21 -2.06 -7.83
CA GLY A 178 -4.45 -2.94 -8.97
C GLY A 178 -4.73 -2.19 -10.27
N GLN A 179 -5.54 -1.13 -10.21
CA GLN A 179 -5.78 -0.24 -11.35
C GLN A 179 -4.49 0.42 -11.84
N TRP A 180 -3.67 0.93 -10.93
CA TRP A 180 -2.38 1.52 -11.28
C TRP A 180 -1.45 0.51 -11.96
N VAL A 181 -1.28 -0.69 -11.38
CA VAL A 181 -0.40 -1.72 -11.95
C VAL A 181 -0.86 -2.14 -13.35
N ARG A 182 -2.17 -2.31 -13.58
CA ARG A 182 -2.70 -2.62 -14.92
C ARG A 182 -2.43 -1.50 -15.93
N ARG A 183 -2.52 -0.24 -15.50
CA ARG A 183 -2.20 0.93 -16.34
C ARG A 183 -0.71 1.03 -16.63
N ALA A 184 0.13 0.94 -15.60
CA ALA A 184 1.57 1.17 -15.68
C ALA A 184 2.30 0.01 -16.38
N GLY A 185 1.76 -1.22 -16.28
CA GLY A 185 2.46 -2.43 -16.71
C GLY A 185 3.65 -2.75 -15.82
N GLY A 186 4.49 -3.70 -16.26
CA GLY A 186 5.74 -4.03 -15.56
C GLY A 186 5.58 -4.67 -14.18
N ARG A 187 4.48 -5.41 -13.95
CA ARG A 187 4.16 -6.10 -12.69
C ARG A 187 5.34 -6.93 -12.15
N GLU A 188 6.13 -7.53 -13.04
CA GLU A 188 7.30 -8.36 -12.74
C GLU A 188 8.46 -7.59 -12.09
N ARG A 189 8.50 -6.26 -12.25
CA ARG A 189 9.51 -5.38 -11.63
C ARG A 189 9.08 -4.86 -10.26
N LEU A 190 7.82 -5.08 -9.89
CA LEU A 190 7.22 -4.60 -8.66
C LEU A 190 7.20 -5.71 -7.61
N LEU A 191 7.37 -5.32 -6.36
CA LEU A 191 7.14 -6.15 -5.19
C LEU A 191 5.91 -5.63 -4.47
N ILE A 192 4.85 -6.41 -4.51
CA ILE A 192 3.55 -6.03 -3.97
C ILE A 192 3.27 -6.88 -2.73
N ALA A 193 3.03 -6.18 -1.63
CA ALA A 193 2.58 -6.79 -0.40
C ALA A 193 1.11 -6.46 -0.09
N THR A 194 0.38 -7.47 0.38
CA THR A 194 -0.91 -7.29 1.07
C THR A 194 -0.93 -8.06 2.38
N LYS A 195 -2.00 -7.90 3.15
CA LYS A 195 -2.15 -8.49 4.49
C LYS A 195 -3.59 -8.92 4.72
N GLY A 196 -3.77 -10.08 5.35
CA GLY A 196 -5.06 -10.55 5.85
C GLY A 196 -4.98 -11.07 7.28
N GLY A 197 -6.09 -11.64 7.77
CA GLY A 197 -6.20 -12.10 9.15
C GLY A 197 -6.27 -10.96 10.18
N HIS A 198 -6.64 -9.75 9.75
CA HIS A 198 -6.90 -8.65 10.69
C HIS A 198 -8.24 -8.91 11.41
N PRO A 199 -8.30 -8.78 12.76
CA PRO A 199 -9.55 -8.77 13.50
C PRO A 199 -10.53 -7.72 12.96
N HIS A 200 -11.84 -7.90 13.14
CA HIS A 200 -12.75 -6.81 12.78
C HIS A 200 -12.49 -5.60 13.68
N LEU A 201 -12.63 -4.39 13.14
CA LEU A 201 -12.32 -3.15 13.87
C LEU A 201 -13.12 -2.98 15.17
N HIS A 202 -14.32 -3.56 15.23
CA HIS A 202 -15.21 -3.55 16.39
C HIS A 202 -14.98 -4.74 17.35
N SER A 203 -14.11 -5.69 17.01
CA SER A 203 -13.79 -6.87 17.81
C SER A 203 -12.31 -7.23 17.73
N MET A 204 -11.46 -6.27 18.09
CA MET A 204 -9.99 -6.40 18.04
C MET A 204 -9.42 -7.51 18.93
N ASP A 205 -10.19 -7.98 19.92
CA ASP A 205 -9.84 -9.11 20.80
C ASP A 205 -10.21 -10.48 20.22
N SER A 206 -10.80 -10.52 19.03
CA SER A 206 -11.15 -11.76 18.31
C SER A 206 -10.20 -11.97 17.13
N PRO A 207 -9.14 -12.79 17.28
CA PRO A 207 -8.21 -13.08 16.18
C PRO A 207 -8.92 -13.71 14.98
N ARG A 208 -8.42 -13.42 13.77
CA ARG A 208 -8.93 -13.98 12.51
C ARG A 208 -7.85 -14.76 11.76
N LEU A 209 -7.07 -15.56 12.49
CA LEU A 209 -5.93 -16.30 11.94
C LEU A 209 -6.22 -17.76 11.56
N LYS A 210 -7.51 -18.15 11.53
CA LYS A 210 -7.93 -19.49 11.07
C LYS A 210 -7.66 -19.64 9.57
N PRO A 211 -7.24 -20.83 9.08
CA PRO A 211 -6.85 -21.06 7.69
C PRO A 211 -7.87 -20.55 6.66
N ASP A 212 -9.14 -20.92 6.82
CA ASP A 212 -10.20 -20.54 5.87
C ASP A 212 -10.44 -19.03 5.81
N LEU A 213 -10.32 -18.34 6.94
CA LEU A 213 -10.50 -16.88 7.01
C LEU A 213 -9.35 -16.15 6.33
N VAL A 214 -8.11 -16.58 6.58
CA VAL A 214 -6.92 -15.97 5.97
C VAL A 214 -6.88 -16.27 4.47
N LYS A 215 -7.25 -17.48 4.06
CA LYS A 215 -7.39 -17.87 2.65
C LYS A 215 -8.45 -17.02 1.95
N HIS A 216 -9.61 -16.83 2.59
CA HIS A 216 -10.67 -15.96 2.06
C HIS A 216 -10.18 -14.51 1.90
N ASP A 217 -9.53 -13.94 2.92
CA ASP A 217 -8.97 -12.59 2.85
C ASP A 217 -7.94 -12.48 1.70
N LEU A 218 -7.06 -13.48 1.51
CA LEU A 218 -6.09 -13.51 0.40
C LEU A 218 -6.79 -13.53 -0.97
N HIS A 219 -7.80 -14.39 -1.17
CA HIS A 219 -8.49 -14.46 -2.46
C HIS A 219 -9.23 -13.15 -2.79
N GLU A 220 -9.90 -12.52 -1.82
CA GLU A 220 -10.51 -11.21 -2.05
C GLU A 220 -9.46 -10.14 -2.38
N SER A 221 -8.31 -10.17 -1.71
CA SER A 221 -7.20 -9.27 -2.02
C SER A 221 -6.68 -9.46 -3.44
N LEU A 222 -6.47 -10.70 -3.89
CA LEU A 222 -6.02 -11.03 -5.24
C LEU A 222 -7.02 -10.57 -6.31
N ASP A 223 -8.32 -10.79 -6.08
CA ASP A 223 -9.39 -10.31 -6.95
C ASP A 223 -9.40 -8.78 -7.07
N ARG A 224 -9.33 -8.06 -5.94
CA ARG A 224 -9.30 -6.59 -5.92
C ARG A 224 -8.06 -6.01 -6.59
N LEU A 225 -6.91 -6.65 -6.39
CA LEU A 225 -5.66 -6.29 -7.06
C LEU A 225 -5.73 -6.63 -8.56
N GLY A 226 -6.52 -7.62 -8.94
CA GLY A 226 -6.54 -8.20 -10.28
C GLY A 226 -5.21 -8.87 -10.61
N MET A 227 -4.72 -9.70 -9.69
CA MET A 227 -3.43 -10.41 -9.79
C MET A 227 -3.59 -11.85 -9.33
N ASP A 228 -2.85 -12.77 -9.94
CA ASP A 228 -2.85 -14.18 -9.53
C ASP A 228 -2.02 -14.43 -8.27
N HIS A 229 -1.08 -13.52 -7.96
CA HIS A 229 -0.22 -13.62 -6.80
C HIS A 229 0.29 -12.26 -6.28
N VAL A 230 0.67 -12.24 -5.00
CA VAL A 230 1.45 -11.17 -4.37
C VAL A 230 2.86 -11.64 -4.01
N ASP A 231 3.80 -10.70 -3.88
CA ASP A 231 5.19 -11.02 -3.57
C ASP A 231 5.38 -11.35 -2.09
N ILE A 232 4.71 -10.60 -1.20
CA ILE A 232 4.73 -10.87 0.24
C ILE A 232 3.31 -10.81 0.78
N TYR A 233 2.86 -11.88 1.41
CA TYR A 233 1.60 -11.87 2.16
C TYR A 233 1.87 -11.84 3.65
N TYR A 234 1.34 -10.81 4.31
CA TYR A 234 1.48 -10.66 5.75
C TYR A 234 0.29 -11.22 6.50
N VAL A 235 0.54 -11.97 7.58
CA VAL A 235 -0.44 -12.08 8.67
C VAL A 235 -0.48 -10.75 9.42
N HIS A 236 -1.62 -10.07 9.37
CA HIS A 236 -1.71 -8.66 9.77
C HIS A 236 -1.68 -8.46 11.30
N ARG A 237 -2.09 -9.48 12.07
CA ARG A 237 -1.98 -9.55 13.54
C ARG A 237 -1.58 -10.98 13.93
N ASP A 238 -1.00 -11.13 15.12
CA ASP A 238 -0.73 -12.45 15.71
C ASP A 238 -1.98 -13.00 16.41
N ASP A 239 -2.08 -14.32 16.45
CA ASP A 239 -2.92 -15.07 17.37
C ASP A 239 -2.00 -15.87 18.30
N ARG A 240 -1.79 -15.34 19.51
CA ARG A 240 -0.86 -15.93 20.48
C ARG A 240 -1.37 -17.23 21.10
N ALA A 241 -2.66 -17.54 20.94
CA ALA A 241 -3.21 -18.81 21.41
C ALA A 241 -2.98 -19.94 20.40
N MET A 242 -2.70 -19.59 19.13
CA MET A 242 -2.46 -20.55 18.06
C MET A 242 -0.96 -20.88 17.94
N PRO A 243 -0.58 -22.18 17.93
CA PRO A 243 0.81 -22.59 17.70
C PRO A 243 1.36 -22.04 16.39
N VAL A 244 2.63 -21.57 16.38
CA VAL A 244 3.22 -21.03 15.13
C VAL A 244 3.25 -22.05 14.00
N GLY A 245 3.36 -23.34 14.34
CA GLY A 245 3.41 -24.41 13.37
C GLY A 245 2.13 -24.55 12.55
N GLU A 246 0.96 -24.38 13.18
CA GLU A 246 -0.32 -24.39 12.50
C GLU A 246 -0.44 -23.17 11.56
N ILE A 247 0.02 -22.00 12.02
CA ILE A 247 0.03 -20.76 11.22
C ILE A 247 0.94 -20.92 10.00
N LEU A 248 2.17 -21.38 10.21
CA LEU A 248 3.13 -21.61 9.13
C LEU A 248 2.68 -22.70 8.17
N GLY A 249 1.97 -23.73 8.65
CA GLY A 249 1.46 -24.83 7.83
C GLY A 249 0.58 -24.31 6.69
N PHE A 250 -0.54 -23.65 7.01
CA PHE A 250 -1.45 -23.16 5.98
C PHE A 250 -0.83 -22.03 5.12
N LEU A 251 0.06 -21.21 5.69
CA LEU A 251 0.75 -20.17 4.92
C LEU A 251 1.72 -20.77 3.88
N ASN A 252 2.35 -21.91 4.18
CA ASN A 252 3.17 -22.64 3.21
C ASN A 252 2.32 -23.30 2.12
N GLU A 253 1.08 -23.69 2.40
CA GLU A 253 0.14 -24.12 1.35
C GLU A 253 -0.15 -22.98 0.36
N PHE A 254 -0.22 -21.72 0.81
CA PHE A 254 -0.41 -20.57 -0.09
C PHE A 254 0.81 -20.33 -1.00
N ILE A 255 2.02 -20.58 -0.47
CA ILE A 255 3.26 -20.55 -1.26
C ILE A 255 3.23 -21.67 -2.31
N ALA A 256 2.92 -22.90 -1.88
CA ALA A 256 2.84 -24.07 -2.77
C ALA A 256 1.78 -23.90 -3.87
N ALA A 257 0.65 -23.25 -3.56
CA ALA A 257 -0.39 -22.91 -4.51
C ALA A 257 -0.02 -21.77 -5.47
N GLY A 258 1.09 -21.07 -5.24
CA GLY A 258 1.57 -19.97 -6.07
C GLY A 258 0.85 -18.64 -5.85
N TRP A 259 -0.03 -18.53 -4.85
CA TRP A 259 -0.77 -17.30 -4.54
C TRP A 259 0.11 -16.23 -3.89
N VAL A 260 1.20 -16.66 -3.24
CA VAL A 260 2.16 -15.76 -2.56
C VAL A 260 3.58 -16.26 -2.82
N ARG A 261 4.53 -15.36 -3.08
CA ARG A 261 5.94 -15.75 -3.26
C ARG A 261 6.69 -15.92 -1.95
N ALA A 262 6.35 -15.11 -0.95
CA ALA A 262 6.89 -15.17 0.40
C ALA A 262 5.84 -14.76 1.43
N ILE A 263 6.09 -15.10 2.69
CA ILE A 263 5.21 -14.78 3.81
C ILE A 263 5.91 -13.86 4.80
N GLY A 264 5.17 -12.90 5.32
CA GLY A 264 5.61 -11.97 6.36
C GLY A 264 4.67 -11.98 7.55
N CYS A 265 5.09 -11.33 8.63
CA CYS A 265 4.24 -11.10 9.79
C CYS A 265 4.16 -9.61 10.11
N SER A 266 3.08 -9.16 10.72
CA SER A 266 2.93 -7.77 11.16
C SER A 266 2.45 -7.72 12.59
N ASN A 267 3.11 -6.90 13.40
CA ASN A 267 2.83 -6.75 14.82
C ASN A 267 3.03 -8.03 15.65
N TRP A 268 4.02 -8.83 15.28
CA TRP A 268 4.46 -9.98 16.09
C TRP A 268 5.56 -9.56 17.05
N THR A 269 5.61 -10.20 18.23
CA THR A 269 6.73 -9.98 19.16
C THR A 269 7.97 -10.73 18.70
N ILE A 270 9.14 -10.33 19.16
CA ILE A 270 10.42 -10.96 18.78
C ILE A 270 10.48 -12.44 19.22
N GLU A 271 9.84 -12.79 20.33
CA GLU A 271 9.74 -14.17 20.82
C GLU A 271 8.93 -15.03 19.86
N ARG A 272 7.77 -14.53 19.41
CA ARG A 272 6.92 -15.23 18.45
C ARG A 272 7.58 -15.37 17.08
N VAL A 273 8.32 -14.35 16.64
CA VAL A 273 9.13 -14.44 15.41
C VAL A 273 10.24 -15.48 15.58
N ALA A 274 10.94 -15.51 16.71
CA ALA A 274 11.98 -16.50 16.97
C ALA A 274 11.41 -17.93 17.01
N GLU A 275 10.27 -18.13 17.66
CA GLU A 275 9.54 -19.40 17.69
C GLU A 275 9.17 -19.86 16.26
N ALA A 276 8.58 -18.98 15.45
CA ALA A 276 8.22 -19.27 14.07
C ALA A 276 9.46 -19.63 13.22
N ARG A 277 10.58 -18.90 13.39
CA ARG A 277 11.83 -19.18 12.69
C ARG A 277 12.40 -20.55 13.05
N ALA A 278 12.42 -20.88 14.34
CA ALA A 278 12.89 -22.18 14.81
C ALA A 278 12.02 -23.32 14.29
N TYR A 279 10.69 -23.15 14.34
CA TYR A 279 9.76 -24.14 13.81
C TYR A 279 9.94 -24.35 12.31
N ALA A 280 10.01 -23.27 11.52
CA ALA A 280 10.21 -23.36 10.07
C ALA A 280 11.50 -24.10 9.70
N ALA A 281 12.61 -23.78 10.38
CA ALA A 281 13.89 -24.45 10.17
C ALA A 281 13.84 -25.94 10.52
N ALA A 282 13.20 -26.31 11.63
CA ALA A 282 13.10 -27.70 12.08
C ALA A 282 12.22 -28.57 11.16
N HIS A 283 11.27 -27.97 10.44
CA HIS A 283 10.29 -28.68 9.59
C HIS A 283 10.52 -28.48 8.09
N GLY A 284 11.60 -27.79 7.69
CA GLY A 284 11.88 -27.51 6.27
C GLY A 284 10.83 -26.63 5.59
N LEU A 285 10.12 -25.80 6.35
CA LEU A 285 9.11 -24.87 5.83
C LEU A 285 9.73 -23.51 5.52
N ALA A 286 9.09 -22.76 4.62
CA ALA A 286 9.37 -21.34 4.50
C ALA A 286 8.90 -20.61 5.76
N GLY A 287 9.79 -19.85 6.39
CA GLY A 287 9.48 -18.99 7.53
C GLY A 287 9.10 -17.58 7.10
N PHE A 288 8.72 -16.74 8.08
CA PHE A 288 8.52 -15.32 7.81
C PHE A 288 9.80 -14.65 7.33
N CYS A 289 9.73 -13.87 6.24
CA CYS A 289 10.88 -13.17 5.69
C CYS A 289 11.06 -11.75 6.23
N VAL A 290 10.04 -11.19 6.87
CA VAL A 290 10.03 -9.81 7.40
C VAL A 290 8.94 -9.65 8.47
N ASN A 291 9.21 -8.83 9.49
CA ASN A 291 8.20 -8.37 10.45
C ASN A 291 7.90 -6.88 10.23
N GLN A 292 6.64 -6.54 9.98
CA GLN A 292 6.20 -5.16 9.85
C GLN A 292 5.64 -4.65 11.18
N ILE A 293 6.42 -3.80 11.87
CA ILE A 293 6.05 -3.23 13.18
C ILE A 293 6.14 -1.72 13.15
N ARG A 294 5.55 -1.04 14.15
CA ARG A 294 5.61 0.41 14.22
C ARG A 294 7.02 0.84 14.61
N TRP A 295 7.58 1.79 13.88
CA TRP A 295 8.85 2.38 14.27
C TRP A 295 8.97 3.80 13.74
N ASN A 296 9.31 4.72 14.64
CA ASN A 296 9.59 6.13 14.36
C ASN A 296 10.32 6.74 15.56
N LEU A 297 10.74 8.01 15.43
CA LEU A 297 11.45 8.75 16.47
C LEU A 297 10.59 9.04 17.71
N ALA A 298 9.26 8.98 17.61
CA ALA A 298 8.37 9.20 18.76
C ALA A 298 8.18 7.94 19.59
N LYS A 299 8.05 8.10 20.92
CA LYS A 299 7.70 6.99 21.81
C LYS A 299 6.20 6.68 21.71
N ALA A 300 5.87 5.43 21.36
CA ALA A 300 4.49 4.98 21.33
C ALA A 300 3.89 4.96 22.75
N LYS A 301 2.68 5.50 22.92
CA LYS A 301 1.90 5.30 24.16
C LYS A 301 1.32 3.89 24.16
N GLY A 302 1.55 3.13 25.23
CA GLY A 302 1.19 1.70 25.35
C GLY A 302 -0.28 1.38 25.09
N TRP A 303 -1.21 2.23 25.56
CA TRP A 303 -2.66 2.00 25.43
C TRP A 303 -3.12 1.78 23.99
N PHE A 304 -2.56 2.51 23.02
CA PHE A 304 -2.96 2.38 21.62
C PHE A 304 -2.43 1.06 21.04
N SER A 305 -1.22 0.68 21.47
CA SER A 305 -0.62 -0.58 21.05
C SER A 305 -1.42 -1.78 21.55
N GLU A 306 -1.85 -1.76 22.81
CA GLU A 306 -2.70 -2.78 23.41
C GLU A 306 -4.06 -2.87 22.72
N LYS A 307 -4.77 -1.74 22.56
CA LYS A 307 -6.10 -1.71 21.94
C LYS A 307 -6.10 -2.18 20.49
N MET A 308 -5.08 -1.78 19.72
CA MET A 308 -4.98 -2.11 18.30
C MET A 308 -4.19 -3.38 18.01
N LYS A 309 -3.75 -4.10 19.05
CA LYS A 309 -2.91 -5.30 18.97
C LYS A 309 -1.65 -5.07 18.13
N THR A 310 -1.01 -3.93 18.30
CA THR A 310 0.18 -3.55 17.51
C THR A 310 1.44 -3.61 18.34
N VAL A 311 2.57 -3.85 17.68
CA VAL A 311 3.90 -3.85 18.30
C VAL A 311 4.64 -2.61 17.84
N ALA A 312 5.27 -1.92 18.77
CA ALA A 312 6.13 -0.77 18.49
C ALA A 312 7.56 -1.10 18.93
N MET A 313 8.52 -0.82 18.06
CA MET A 313 9.93 -1.07 18.31
C MET A 313 10.41 -0.31 19.53
N ASP A 314 10.90 -1.04 20.53
CA ASP A 314 11.67 -0.52 21.67
C ASP A 314 13.16 -0.89 21.54
N ASP A 315 13.97 -0.47 22.52
CA ASP A 315 15.42 -0.71 22.51
C ASP A 315 15.77 -2.20 22.54
N ARG A 316 14.97 -3.02 23.24
CA ARG A 316 15.14 -4.47 23.32
C ARG A 316 14.89 -5.13 21.97
N GLN A 317 13.81 -4.75 21.30
CA GLN A 317 13.48 -5.25 19.97
C GLN A 317 14.49 -4.80 18.93
N LEU A 318 14.91 -3.53 18.97
CA LEU A 318 15.95 -3.00 18.08
C LEU A 318 17.26 -3.76 18.23
N ALA A 319 17.71 -4.04 19.46
CA ALA A 319 18.89 -4.85 19.71
C ALA A 319 18.75 -6.25 19.11
N TRP A 320 17.60 -6.90 19.32
CA TRP A 320 17.33 -8.23 18.76
C TRP A 320 17.33 -8.25 17.22
N TYR A 321 16.72 -7.27 16.54
CA TYR A 321 16.75 -7.21 15.07
C TYR A 321 18.17 -7.00 14.53
N ARG A 322 18.99 -6.19 15.23
CA ARG A 322 20.40 -5.98 14.85
C ARG A 322 21.23 -7.25 15.01
N GLU A 323 21.07 -7.95 16.13
CA GLU A 323 21.81 -9.17 16.44
C GLU A 323 21.39 -10.33 15.54
N SER A 324 20.08 -10.52 15.37
CA SER A 324 19.54 -11.66 14.62
C SER A 324 19.57 -11.50 13.10
N GLY A 325 19.83 -10.29 12.61
CA GLY A 325 19.78 -9.94 11.18
C GLY A 325 18.40 -10.10 10.53
N PHE A 326 17.34 -10.26 11.32
CA PHE A 326 16.00 -10.50 10.79
C PHE A 326 15.40 -9.22 10.18
N PRO A 327 14.89 -9.24 8.94
CA PRO A 327 14.37 -8.04 8.31
C PRO A 327 13.15 -7.46 9.04
N VAL A 328 13.13 -6.13 9.16
CA VAL A 328 12.04 -5.39 9.79
C VAL A 328 11.59 -4.22 8.90
N ALA A 329 10.28 -4.10 8.72
CA ALA A 329 9.66 -3.00 7.98
C ALA A 329 8.97 -2.06 8.97
N GLY A 330 9.59 -0.92 9.27
CA GLY A 330 9.09 0.05 10.25
C GLY A 330 7.97 0.95 9.71
N TYR A 331 6.71 0.73 10.09
CA TYR A 331 5.59 1.56 9.62
C TYR A 331 5.37 2.81 10.48
N ALA A 332 4.69 3.80 9.88
CA ALA A 332 4.44 5.11 10.47
C ALA A 332 5.74 5.85 10.86
N ALA A 333 6.75 5.81 9.98
CA ALA A 333 8.07 6.43 10.20
C ALA A 333 8.00 7.93 10.54
N GLN A 334 7.01 8.63 9.99
CA GLN A 334 6.76 10.05 10.22
C GLN A 334 5.78 10.34 11.38
N ALA A 335 5.51 9.35 12.23
CA ALA A 335 4.57 9.46 13.36
C ALA A 335 3.21 10.08 12.95
N ARG A 336 2.67 9.65 11.81
CA ARG A 336 1.42 10.16 11.21
C ARG A 336 1.46 11.66 10.83
N GLY A 337 2.63 12.14 10.42
CA GLY A 337 2.85 13.53 9.99
C GLY A 337 3.29 14.47 11.10
N PHE A 338 3.63 13.95 12.29
CA PHE A 338 4.15 14.78 13.37
C PHE A 338 5.54 15.36 13.05
N PHE A 339 6.31 14.67 12.20
CA PHE A 339 7.67 15.08 11.79
C PHE A 339 7.72 15.73 10.40
N SER A 340 6.57 16.15 9.85
CA SER A 340 6.45 16.70 8.49
C SER A 340 5.93 18.13 8.45
#